data_AF-A0A9E6B020-F1
#
_entry.id   AF-A0A9E6B020-F1
#
_cell.length_a   1.000
_cell.length_b   1.000
_cell.length_c   1.000
_cell.angle_alpha   90.00
_cell.angle_beta   90.00
_cell.angle_gamma   90.00
#
_symmetry.space_group_name_H-M   'P 1'
#
loop_
_entity.id
_entity.type
_entity.pdbx_description
1 polymer ?
#
loop_
_entity_poly.entity_id
_entity_poly.type
_entity_poly.pdbx_seq_one_letter_code
_entity_poly.pdbx_strand_id
1 'polypeptide(L)'
;MNESLLTKIRNRLSPRLDPTKPTGILADKELQTIFALYQVLSGDEGVSRNEVLDFVNQRTKTVPGVLHAYRNGIALIHKRSRDFAQITMDERNAVLHKLLRSYRHPGLEPSWRRTLRLTPVVMDRLLAPQTVQSFRDLVVRDLLARYFTSARGWKLVGYEEFSGHVRTLDEPCEVRRVEFEGDDIILTLSDATVEVLADTGLQLAEDGLLRAITKWGRQTATFSHQTHAMLGERLEEDDSGFIVRVGNKKYQVADAGE
;
A
#
# COMPACT_ATOMS: atom_id res chain seq x y z
N MET A 1 5.01 -29.14 -9.14
CA MET A 1 5.34 -29.20 -7.69
C MET A 1 4.07 -28.97 -6.90
N ASN A 2 3.76 -29.82 -5.91
CA ASN A 2 2.61 -29.61 -5.03
C ASN A 2 2.91 -28.48 -4.04
N GLU A 3 2.10 -27.41 -4.04
CA GLU A 3 2.20 -26.34 -3.05
C GLU A 3 1.91 -26.88 -1.64
N SER A 4 2.70 -26.44 -0.66
CA SER A 4 2.48 -26.77 0.75
C SER A 4 1.13 -26.25 1.25
N LEU A 5 0.53 -26.92 2.24
CA LEU A 5 -0.74 -26.49 2.86
C LEU A 5 -0.64 -25.07 3.45
N LEU A 6 0.51 -24.72 4.04
CA LEU A 6 0.79 -23.38 4.56
C LEU A 6 0.84 -22.33 3.44
N THR A 7 1.44 -22.65 2.29
CA THR A 7 1.45 -21.79 1.11
C THR A 7 0.03 -21.55 0.60
N LYS A 8 -0.80 -22.60 0.52
CA LYS A 8 -2.21 -22.49 0.12
C LYS A 8 -3.02 -21.62 1.06
N ILE A 9 -2.84 -21.79 2.38
CA ILE A 9 -3.52 -20.97 3.40
C ILE A 9 -3.05 -19.52 3.30
N ARG A 10 -1.74 -19.27 3.19
CA ARG A 10 -1.19 -17.92 3.05
C ARG A 10 -1.70 -17.22 1.80
N ASN A 11 -1.69 -17.90 0.65
CA ASN A 11 -2.19 -17.38 -0.61
C ASN A 11 -3.70 -17.10 -0.55
N ARG A 12 -4.45 -17.93 0.18
CA ARG A 12 -5.88 -17.70 0.44
C ARG A 12 -6.11 -16.44 1.28
N LEU A 13 -5.38 -16.30 2.39
CA LEU A 13 -5.55 -15.19 3.34
C LEU A 13 -4.95 -13.86 2.88
N SER A 14 -4.17 -13.83 1.81
CA SER A 14 -3.56 -12.62 1.29
C SER A 14 -3.58 -12.65 -0.24
N PRO A 15 -4.71 -12.25 -0.85
CA PRO A 15 -4.82 -12.11 -2.30
C PRO A 15 -3.67 -11.28 -2.84
N ARG A 16 -3.06 -11.74 -3.93
CA ARG A 16 -1.98 -11.06 -4.65
C ARG A 16 -2.37 -10.86 -6.10
N LEU A 17 -1.83 -9.81 -6.70
CA LEU A 17 -1.90 -9.64 -8.15
C LEU A 17 -1.11 -10.77 -8.82
N ASP A 18 -1.64 -11.27 -9.93
CA ASP A 18 -0.95 -12.21 -10.78
C ASP A 18 -0.12 -11.42 -11.81
N PRO A 19 1.22 -11.35 -11.67
CA PRO A 19 2.07 -10.54 -12.54
C PRO A 19 2.14 -11.10 -13.97
N THR A 20 1.69 -12.33 -14.20
CA THR A 20 1.66 -12.93 -15.54
C THR A 20 0.50 -12.42 -16.39
N LYS A 21 -0.47 -11.72 -15.78
CA LYS A 21 -1.61 -11.16 -16.51
C LYS A 21 -1.23 -9.84 -17.19
N PRO A 22 -1.69 -9.62 -18.43
CA PRO A 22 -1.32 -8.44 -19.21
C PRO A 22 -1.87 -7.14 -18.60
N THR A 23 -1.19 -6.05 -18.91
CA THR A 23 -1.67 -4.68 -18.69
C THR A 23 -2.61 -4.24 -19.81
N GLY A 24 -3.30 -3.11 -19.64
CA GLY A 24 -4.18 -2.55 -20.66
C GLY A 24 -5.16 -1.53 -20.12
N ILE A 25 -6.30 -1.38 -20.80
CA ILE A 25 -7.37 -0.46 -20.43
C ILE A 25 -8.70 -1.21 -20.27
N LEU A 26 -9.55 -0.66 -19.41
CA LEU A 26 -10.93 -1.09 -19.26
C LEU A 26 -11.79 -0.49 -20.37
N ALA A 27 -12.85 -1.19 -20.77
CA ALA A 27 -13.85 -0.65 -21.68
C ALA A 27 -14.70 0.45 -20.99
N ASP A 28 -15.36 1.31 -21.77
CA ASP A 28 -16.14 2.42 -21.20
C ASP A 28 -17.23 1.99 -20.21
N LYS A 29 -17.92 0.87 -20.49
CA LYS A 29 -18.92 0.30 -19.58
C LYS A 29 -18.30 -0.24 -18.28
N GLU A 30 -17.10 -0.80 -18.37
CA GLU A 30 -16.32 -1.25 -17.21
C GLU A 30 -15.93 -0.04 -16.35
N LEU A 31 -15.43 1.03 -16.99
CA LEU A 31 -15.07 2.29 -16.34
C LEU A 31 -16.27 2.98 -15.66
N GLN A 32 -17.46 2.94 -16.27
CA GLN A 32 -18.70 3.42 -15.64
C GLN A 32 -19.04 2.65 -14.35
N THR A 33 -18.86 1.33 -14.35
CA THR A 33 -19.09 0.50 -13.16
C THR A 33 -18.09 0.83 -12.05
N ILE A 34 -16.83 1.04 -12.40
CA ILE A 34 -15.78 1.41 -11.43
C ILE A 34 -16.00 2.81 -10.86
N PHE A 35 -16.43 3.77 -11.69
CA PHE A 35 -16.78 5.10 -11.20
C PHE A 35 -17.97 5.05 -10.24
N ALA A 36 -19.04 4.32 -10.59
CA ALA A 36 -20.19 4.14 -9.70
C ALA A 36 -19.79 3.46 -8.38
N LEU A 37 -18.86 2.49 -8.42
CA LEU A 37 -18.31 1.85 -7.23
C LEU A 37 -17.55 2.88 -6.37
N TYR A 38 -16.70 3.69 -7.00
CA TYR A 38 -15.91 4.71 -6.32
C TYR A 38 -16.78 5.73 -5.58
N GLN A 39 -17.87 6.20 -6.20
CA GLN A 39 -18.79 7.15 -5.57
C GLN A 39 -19.39 6.58 -4.27
N VAL A 40 -19.81 5.32 -4.29
CA VAL A 40 -20.38 4.66 -3.10
C VAL A 40 -19.32 4.47 -2.01
N LEU A 41 -18.11 4.08 -2.39
CA LEU A 41 -17.02 3.84 -1.45
C LEU A 41 -16.52 5.12 -0.78
N SER A 42 -16.42 6.21 -1.54
CA SER A 42 -15.95 7.51 -1.06
C SER A 42 -17.04 8.29 -0.33
N GLY A 43 -18.31 8.05 -0.66
CA GLY A 43 -19.43 8.90 -0.22
C GLY A 43 -19.38 10.31 -0.80
N ASP A 44 -18.52 10.58 -1.80
CA ASP A 44 -18.34 11.88 -2.43
C ASP A 44 -18.92 11.88 -3.85
N GLU A 45 -20.12 12.46 -4.00
CA GLU A 45 -20.77 12.60 -5.30
C GLU A 45 -20.10 13.64 -6.20
N GLY A 46 -19.32 14.55 -5.62
CA GLY A 46 -18.67 15.65 -6.33
C GLY A 46 -17.35 15.29 -6.98
N VAL A 47 -16.87 14.05 -6.85
CA VAL A 47 -15.60 13.62 -7.44
C VAL A 47 -15.68 13.59 -8.97
N SER A 48 -14.64 14.10 -9.63
CA SER A 48 -14.58 14.14 -11.10
C SER A 48 -14.47 12.73 -11.66
N ARG A 49 -15.35 12.40 -12.61
CA ARG A 49 -15.28 11.12 -13.35
C ARG A 49 -13.92 10.93 -14.00
N ASN A 50 -13.42 11.95 -14.70
CA ASN A 50 -12.16 11.85 -15.45
C ASN A 50 -10.98 11.56 -14.52
N GLU A 51 -10.93 12.19 -13.35
CA GLU A 51 -9.86 11.95 -12.36
C GLU A 51 -9.80 10.48 -11.92
N VAL A 52 -10.96 9.86 -11.67
CA VAL A 52 -11.03 8.44 -11.30
C VAL A 52 -10.63 7.55 -12.47
N LEU A 53 -11.11 7.86 -13.68
CA LEU A 53 -10.80 7.05 -14.86
C LEU A 53 -9.32 7.12 -15.24
N ASP A 54 -8.70 8.29 -15.14
CA ASP A 54 -7.29 8.50 -15.41
C ASP A 54 -6.42 7.71 -14.44
N PHE A 55 -6.75 7.74 -13.14
CA PHE A 55 -6.09 6.91 -12.13
C PHE A 55 -6.20 5.43 -12.46
N VAL A 56 -7.42 4.92 -12.70
CA VAL A 56 -7.64 3.50 -12.98
C VAL A 56 -6.90 3.07 -14.25
N ASN A 57 -6.99 3.87 -15.32
CA ASN A 57 -6.29 3.58 -16.58
C ASN A 57 -4.77 3.63 -16.42
N GLN A 58 -4.23 4.57 -15.65
CA GLN A 58 -2.80 4.61 -15.35
C GLN A 58 -2.38 3.33 -14.64
N ARG A 59 -3.13 2.90 -13.60
CA ARG A 59 -2.84 1.67 -12.84
C ARG A 59 -2.91 0.42 -13.71
N THR A 60 -3.97 0.27 -14.52
CA THR A 60 -4.13 -0.91 -15.38
C THR A 60 -3.10 -0.98 -16.51
N LYS A 61 -2.56 0.16 -16.96
CA LYS A 61 -1.48 0.23 -17.97
C LYS A 61 -0.10 -0.09 -17.41
N THR A 62 0.14 0.28 -16.14
CA THR A 62 1.48 0.26 -15.54
C THR A 62 1.76 -0.96 -14.66
N VAL A 63 0.74 -1.53 -14.02
CA VAL A 63 0.91 -2.61 -13.04
C VAL A 63 0.28 -3.91 -13.55
N PRO A 64 1.10 -4.95 -13.83
CA PRO A 64 0.60 -6.27 -14.21
C PRO A 64 -0.40 -6.85 -13.19
N GLY A 65 -1.41 -7.56 -13.67
CA GLY A 65 -2.46 -8.14 -12.82
C GLY A 65 -3.59 -7.20 -12.42
N VAL A 66 -3.39 -5.87 -12.43
CA VAL A 66 -4.42 -4.91 -11.98
C VAL A 66 -5.63 -4.92 -12.89
N LEU A 67 -5.46 -4.89 -14.21
CA LEU A 67 -6.57 -4.97 -15.17
C LEU A 67 -7.46 -6.18 -14.90
N HIS A 68 -6.85 -7.35 -14.66
CA HIS A 68 -7.57 -8.59 -14.37
C HIS A 68 -8.32 -8.50 -13.03
N ALA A 69 -7.71 -7.94 -11.99
CA ALA A 69 -8.37 -7.73 -10.70
C ALA A 69 -9.61 -6.84 -10.81
N TYR A 70 -9.51 -5.71 -11.52
CA TYR A 70 -10.63 -4.81 -11.78
C TYR A 70 -11.77 -5.51 -12.55
N ARG A 71 -11.46 -6.25 -13.62
CA ARG A 71 -12.45 -7.03 -14.36
C ARG A 71 -13.15 -8.09 -13.52
N ASN A 72 -12.40 -8.80 -12.67
CA ASN A 72 -12.98 -9.77 -11.74
C ASN A 72 -13.90 -9.10 -10.71
N GLY A 73 -13.53 -7.91 -10.23
CA GLY A 73 -14.37 -7.08 -9.37
C GLY A 73 -15.67 -6.65 -10.05
N ILE A 74 -15.59 -6.16 -11.28
CA ILE A 74 -16.76 -5.80 -12.10
C ILE A 74 -17.67 -7.00 -12.30
N ALA A 75 -17.11 -8.16 -12.69
CA ALA A 75 -17.87 -9.39 -12.85
C ALA A 75 -18.56 -9.83 -11.54
N LEU A 76 -17.90 -9.64 -10.39
CA LEU A 76 -18.50 -9.92 -9.08
C LEU A 76 -19.68 -8.98 -8.77
N ILE A 77 -19.56 -7.71 -9.11
CA ILE A 77 -20.65 -6.72 -8.97
C ILE A 77 -21.81 -7.07 -9.91
N HIS A 78 -21.53 -7.36 -11.18
CA HIS A 78 -22.53 -7.69 -12.19
C HIS A 78 -23.31 -8.97 -11.90
N LYS A 79 -22.73 -9.92 -11.15
CA LYS A 79 -23.45 -11.07 -10.61
C LYS A 79 -24.56 -10.69 -9.63
N ARG A 80 -24.50 -9.49 -9.04
CA ARG A 80 -25.50 -8.96 -8.09
C ARG A 80 -26.39 -7.88 -8.73
N SER A 81 -25.83 -7.05 -9.60
CA SER A 81 -26.56 -6.04 -10.35
C SER A 81 -25.87 -5.76 -11.69
N ARG A 82 -26.49 -6.16 -12.81
CA ARG A 82 -25.93 -5.98 -14.16
C ARG A 82 -25.81 -4.50 -14.53
N ASP A 83 -26.76 -3.69 -14.09
CA ASP A 83 -26.84 -2.26 -14.38
C ASP A 83 -26.39 -1.42 -13.18
N PHE A 84 -25.37 -1.89 -12.44
CA PHE A 84 -24.88 -1.24 -11.22
C PHE A 84 -24.58 0.26 -11.38
N ALA A 85 -24.10 0.68 -12.56
CA ALA A 85 -23.83 2.09 -12.84
C ALA A 85 -25.08 2.95 -13.12
N GLN A 86 -26.24 2.33 -13.37
CA GLN A 86 -27.48 3.01 -13.74
C GLN A 86 -28.49 3.08 -12.58
N ILE A 87 -28.33 2.22 -11.56
CA ILE A 87 -29.16 2.25 -10.36
C ILE A 87 -28.78 3.43 -9.43
N THR A 88 -29.67 3.73 -8.48
CA THR A 88 -29.51 4.84 -7.52
C THR A 88 -28.38 4.60 -6.52
N MET A 89 -27.93 5.66 -5.83
CA MET A 89 -26.86 5.55 -4.83
C MET A 89 -27.21 4.56 -3.70
N ASP A 90 -28.44 4.62 -3.19
CA ASP A 90 -28.91 3.72 -2.13
C ASP A 90 -28.93 2.25 -2.58
N GLU A 91 -29.37 1.99 -3.81
CA GLU A 91 -29.37 0.63 -4.37
C GLU A 91 -27.94 0.12 -4.57
N ARG A 92 -27.01 0.97 -5.04
CA ARG A 92 -25.60 0.60 -5.15
C ARG A 92 -25.02 0.27 -3.79
N ASN A 93 -25.30 1.08 -2.78
CA ASN A 93 -24.87 0.84 -1.41
C ASN A 93 -25.43 -0.49 -0.87
N ALA A 94 -26.71 -0.78 -1.11
CA ALA A 94 -27.32 -2.05 -0.74
C ALA A 94 -26.67 -3.26 -1.44
N VAL A 95 -26.28 -3.12 -2.72
CA VAL A 95 -25.51 -4.16 -3.44
C VAL A 95 -24.14 -4.35 -2.79
N LEU A 96 -23.43 -3.27 -2.46
CA LEU A 96 -22.13 -3.36 -1.82
C LEU A 96 -22.20 -3.93 -0.41
N HIS A 97 -23.20 -3.60 0.41
CA HIS A 97 -23.37 -4.21 1.73
C HIS A 97 -23.63 -5.73 1.69
N LYS A 98 -24.18 -6.26 0.59
CA LYS A 98 -24.31 -7.70 0.37
C LYS A 98 -22.99 -8.38 -0.01
N LEU A 99 -22.05 -7.64 -0.61
CA LEU A 99 -20.75 -8.13 -1.04
C LEU A 99 -19.68 -7.94 0.05
N LEU A 100 -19.68 -6.75 0.66
CA LEU A 100 -18.72 -6.26 1.62
C LEU A 100 -19.37 -6.25 2.99
N ARG A 101 -18.90 -7.12 3.88
CA ARG A 101 -19.32 -7.11 5.28
C ARG A 101 -18.94 -5.78 5.92
N SER A 102 -19.91 -5.10 6.52
CA SER A 102 -19.67 -4.00 7.44
C SER A 102 -19.12 -4.56 8.76
N TYR A 103 -18.11 -3.90 9.30
CA TYR A 103 -17.56 -4.24 10.60
C TYR A 103 -17.93 -3.19 11.62
N ARG A 104 -18.19 -3.64 12.85
CA ARG A 104 -18.40 -2.72 13.96
C ARG A 104 -17.07 -2.05 14.30
N HIS A 105 -17.17 -0.86 14.87
CA HIS A 105 -16.02 -0.17 15.41
C HIS A 105 -15.31 -1.07 16.44
N PRO A 106 -13.96 -1.19 16.42
CA PRO A 106 -13.22 -2.08 17.32
C PRO A 106 -13.52 -1.87 18.82
N GLY A 107 -13.88 -0.63 19.20
CA GLY A 107 -14.30 -0.30 20.57
C GLY A 107 -15.61 -0.97 21.01
N LEU A 108 -16.47 -1.38 20.07
CA LEU A 108 -17.76 -2.03 20.29
C LEU A 108 -17.69 -3.56 20.16
N GLU A 109 -16.50 -4.11 19.91
CA GLU A 109 -16.29 -5.56 19.76
C GLU A 109 -16.21 -6.26 21.14
N PRO A 110 -16.77 -7.48 21.28
CA PRO A 110 -16.65 -8.28 22.49
C PRO A 110 -15.19 -8.52 22.91
N SER A 111 -14.94 -8.55 24.23
CA SER A 111 -13.58 -8.70 24.80
C SER A 111 -12.84 -9.94 24.31
N TRP A 112 -13.52 -11.07 24.11
CA TRP A 112 -12.91 -12.31 23.64
C TRP A 112 -12.25 -12.17 22.26
N ARG A 113 -12.78 -11.31 21.37
CA ARG A 113 -12.16 -11.05 20.05
C ARG A 113 -10.83 -10.34 20.18
N ARG A 114 -10.71 -9.43 21.16
CA ARG A 114 -9.46 -8.72 21.45
C ARG A 114 -8.42 -9.69 21.98
N THR A 115 -8.81 -10.59 22.89
CA THR A 115 -7.93 -11.63 23.44
C THR A 115 -7.39 -12.56 22.36
N LEU A 116 -8.23 -13.00 21.43
CA LEU A 116 -7.83 -13.88 20.32
C LEU A 116 -7.19 -13.13 19.14
N ARG A 117 -7.06 -11.80 19.21
CA ARG A 117 -6.60 -10.93 18.11
C ARG A 117 -7.34 -11.18 16.79
N LEU A 118 -8.60 -11.61 16.88
CA LEU A 118 -9.48 -11.84 15.74
C LEU A 118 -10.07 -10.51 15.28
N THR A 119 -9.24 -9.71 14.63
CA THR A 119 -9.67 -8.44 14.08
C THR A 119 -10.76 -8.65 13.02
N PRO A 120 -11.63 -7.65 12.79
CA PRO A 120 -12.55 -7.62 11.65
C PRO A 120 -11.95 -8.12 10.33
N VAL A 121 -10.74 -7.68 10.01
CA VAL A 121 -9.99 -8.05 8.81
C VAL A 121 -9.61 -9.54 8.79
N VAL A 122 -9.13 -10.07 9.92
CA VAL A 122 -8.79 -11.50 10.03
C VAL A 122 -10.05 -12.36 9.89
N MET A 123 -11.14 -11.96 10.54
CA MET A 123 -12.42 -12.65 10.44
C MET A 123 -12.97 -12.63 9.02
N ASP A 124 -12.81 -11.52 8.28
CA ASP A 124 -13.17 -11.48 6.88
C ASP A 124 -12.40 -12.49 6.04
N ARG A 125 -11.07 -12.51 6.20
CA ARG A 125 -10.19 -13.41 5.46
C ARG A 125 -10.49 -14.88 5.71
N LEU A 126 -11.02 -15.22 6.89
CA LEU A 126 -11.44 -16.57 7.21
C LEU A 126 -12.80 -16.92 6.60
N LEU A 127 -13.74 -15.97 6.56
CA LEU A 127 -15.16 -16.25 6.28
C LEU A 127 -15.62 -15.86 4.88
N ALA A 128 -14.94 -14.93 4.21
CA ALA A 128 -15.33 -14.46 2.90
C ALA A 128 -14.86 -15.41 1.78
N PRO A 129 -15.61 -15.58 0.69
CA PRO A 129 -15.11 -16.26 -0.50
C PRO A 129 -13.86 -15.58 -1.06
N GLN A 130 -12.93 -16.35 -1.64
CA GLN A 130 -11.67 -15.80 -2.20
C GLN A 130 -11.89 -14.65 -3.19
N THR A 131 -12.95 -14.73 -3.98
CA THR A 131 -13.34 -13.70 -4.96
C THR A 131 -13.70 -12.38 -4.29
N VAL A 132 -14.43 -12.44 -3.16
CA VAL A 132 -14.80 -11.25 -2.37
C VAL A 132 -13.56 -10.68 -1.68
N GLN A 133 -12.70 -11.53 -1.12
CA GLN A 133 -11.44 -11.10 -0.52
C GLN A 133 -10.55 -10.38 -1.54
N SER A 134 -10.39 -10.97 -2.72
CA SER A 134 -9.59 -10.38 -3.81
C SER A 134 -10.19 -9.05 -4.29
N PHE A 135 -11.52 -8.97 -4.40
CA PHE A 135 -12.19 -7.71 -4.73
C PHE A 135 -11.94 -6.62 -3.68
N ARG A 136 -12.06 -6.97 -2.39
CA ARG A 136 -11.81 -6.04 -1.28
C ARG A 136 -10.34 -5.58 -1.23
N ASP A 137 -9.40 -6.51 -1.26
CA ASP A 137 -7.98 -6.22 -1.05
C ASP A 137 -7.31 -5.59 -2.28
N LEU A 138 -7.75 -5.93 -3.50
CA LEU A 138 -7.08 -5.49 -4.73
C LEU A 138 -7.82 -4.39 -5.49
N VAL A 139 -9.13 -4.23 -5.30
CA VAL A 139 -9.93 -3.20 -6.01
C VAL A 139 -10.43 -2.14 -5.04
N VAL A 140 -11.21 -2.53 -4.02
CA VAL A 140 -11.78 -1.56 -3.07
C VAL A 140 -10.68 -0.79 -2.34
N ARG A 141 -9.66 -1.48 -1.84
CA ARG A 141 -8.53 -0.85 -1.17
C ARG A 141 -7.74 0.07 -2.10
N ASP A 142 -7.53 -0.30 -3.36
CA ASP A 142 -6.80 0.51 -4.36
C ASP A 142 -7.54 1.82 -4.64
N LEU A 143 -8.86 1.76 -4.81
CA LEU A 143 -9.73 2.93 -5.00
C LEU A 143 -9.80 3.83 -3.76
N LEU A 144 -9.99 3.26 -2.57
CA LEU A 144 -10.04 4.03 -1.32
C LEU A 144 -8.69 4.66 -0.99
N ALA A 145 -7.58 3.94 -1.23
CA ALA A 145 -6.25 4.50 -1.04
C ALA A 145 -6.05 5.75 -1.89
N ARG A 146 -6.51 5.76 -3.15
CA ARG A 146 -6.48 6.96 -4.01
C ARG A 146 -7.34 8.10 -3.47
N TYR A 147 -8.53 7.81 -2.94
CA TYR A 147 -9.42 8.84 -2.40
C TYR A 147 -8.84 9.50 -1.14
N PHE A 148 -8.40 8.71 -0.17
CA PHE A 148 -7.84 9.23 1.09
C PHE A 148 -6.42 9.81 0.93
N THR A 149 -5.79 9.62 -0.23
CA THR A 149 -4.57 10.34 -0.63
C THR A 149 -4.88 11.53 -1.54
N SER A 150 -6.14 11.99 -1.60
CA SER A 150 -6.57 13.19 -2.34
C SER A 150 -7.03 14.31 -1.40
N ALA A 151 -7.10 15.53 -1.93
CA ALA A 151 -7.55 16.69 -1.15
C ALA A 151 -8.93 16.54 -0.56
N ARG A 152 -9.81 15.87 -1.30
CA ARG A 152 -11.19 15.63 -0.88
C ARG A 152 -11.25 14.64 0.28
N GLY A 153 -10.51 13.54 0.18
CA GLY A 153 -10.44 12.54 1.25
C GLY A 153 -9.89 13.13 2.56
N TRP A 154 -8.91 14.03 2.48
CA TRP A 154 -8.36 14.74 3.64
C TRP A 154 -9.35 15.71 4.29
N LYS A 155 -10.09 16.48 3.48
CA LYS A 155 -11.16 17.36 4.00
C LYS A 155 -12.26 16.56 4.70
N LEU A 156 -12.61 15.37 4.19
CA LEU A 156 -13.65 14.51 4.79
C LEU A 156 -13.28 14.03 6.20
N VAL A 157 -11.99 13.76 6.45
CA VAL A 157 -11.52 13.31 7.77
C VAL A 157 -11.24 14.47 8.74
N GLY A 158 -11.54 15.71 8.34
CA GLY A 158 -11.46 16.89 9.20
C GLY A 158 -10.08 17.57 9.22
N TYR A 159 -9.21 17.32 8.24
CA TYR A 159 -7.97 18.07 8.09
C TYR A 159 -8.18 19.31 7.20
N GLU A 160 -7.62 20.45 7.62
CA GLU A 160 -7.81 21.74 6.94
C GLU A 160 -7.04 21.84 5.62
N GLU A 161 -5.89 21.17 5.51
CA GLU A 161 -5.03 21.18 4.33
C GLU A 161 -4.72 19.79 3.80
N PHE A 162 -4.76 19.65 2.48
CA PHE A 162 -4.30 18.47 1.78
C PHE A 162 -2.83 18.60 1.44
N SER A 163 -1.98 17.79 2.06
CA SER A 163 -0.53 17.92 1.89
C SER A 163 -0.04 17.63 0.46
N GLY A 164 -0.86 17.06 -0.43
CA GLY A 164 -0.46 16.73 -1.82
C GLY A 164 0.73 15.78 -1.96
N HIS A 165 1.28 15.34 -0.83
CA HIS A 165 2.55 14.69 -0.70
C HIS A 165 2.33 13.51 0.24
N VAL A 166 2.68 12.31 -0.26
CA VAL A 166 3.18 11.17 0.51
C VAL A 166 3.74 11.70 1.84
N ARG A 167 3.17 11.27 2.98
CA ARG A 167 3.52 11.65 4.37
C ARG A 167 4.44 12.86 4.45
N THR A 168 3.90 14.00 4.92
CA THR A 168 4.65 15.25 5.15
C THR A 168 6.09 14.94 5.54
N LEU A 169 7.06 15.56 4.86
CA LEU A 169 8.49 15.35 5.07
C LEU A 169 8.90 15.47 6.55
N ASP A 170 8.05 16.11 7.34
CA ASP A 170 8.17 16.35 8.79
C ASP A 170 7.63 15.22 9.69
N GLU A 171 6.89 14.23 9.15
CA GLU A 171 6.51 13.05 9.93
C GLU A 171 7.75 12.17 10.14
N PRO A 172 8.04 11.74 11.39
CA PRO A 172 9.17 10.86 11.65
C PRO A 172 8.99 9.54 10.89
N CYS A 173 9.86 9.34 9.91
CA CYS A 173 9.92 8.12 9.12
C CYS A 173 10.97 7.20 9.74
N GLU A 174 10.65 5.92 9.84
CA GLU A 174 11.55 4.93 10.46
C GLU A 174 11.80 3.79 9.47
N VAL A 175 13.07 3.42 9.27
CA VAL A 175 13.47 2.21 8.57
C VAL A 175 13.25 1.02 9.51
N ARG A 176 12.32 0.13 9.16
CA ARG A 176 11.95 -1.03 9.96
C ARG A 176 12.65 -2.32 9.55
N ARG A 177 13.11 -2.37 8.30
CA ARG A 177 13.85 -3.50 7.76
C ARG A 177 14.87 -3.01 6.76
N VAL A 178 16.03 -3.64 6.79
CA VAL A 178 17.11 -3.44 5.85
C VAL A 178 17.47 -4.82 5.31
N GLU A 179 17.53 -4.96 4.00
CA GLU A 179 17.92 -6.19 3.31
C GLU A 179 19.07 -5.87 2.36
N PHE A 180 19.97 -6.84 2.17
CA PHE A 180 21.10 -6.72 1.27
C PHE A 180 20.85 -7.70 0.11
N GLU A 181 20.58 -7.18 -1.08
CA GLU A 181 20.33 -8.00 -2.28
C GLU A 181 21.33 -7.63 -3.37
N GLY A 182 22.25 -8.55 -3.67
CA GLY A 182 23.35 -8.26 -4.59
C GLY A 182 24.26 -7.18 -4.05
N ASP A 183 24.39 -6.07 -4.80
CA ASP A 183 25.15 -4.89 -4.41
C ASP A 183 24.27 -3.79 -3.76
N ASP A 184 22.96 -4.03 -3.63
CA ASP A 184 21.99 -3.02 -3.21
C ASP A 184 21.53 -3.17 -1.75
N ILE A 185 21.31 -2.03 -1.09
CA ILE A 185 20.62 -1.95 0.20
C ILE A 185 19.14 -1.64 -0.04
N ILE A 186 18.25 -2.54 0.37
CA ILE A 186 16.80 -2.37 0.26
C ILE A 186 16.23 -2.00 1.62
N LEU A 187 15.51 -0.88 1.68
CA LEU A 187 14.87 -0.37 2.88
C LEU A 187 13.37 -0.66 2.84
N THR A 188 12.81 -1.07 3.98
CA THR A 188 11.36 -1.04 4.23
C THR A 188 11.06 -0.03 5.32
N LEU A 189 10.25 0.98 4.99
CA LEU A 189 9.91 2.10 5.86
C LEU A 189 8.65 1.83 6.70
N SER A 190 8.41 2.66 7.72
CA SER A 190 7.27 2.55 8.63
C SER A 190 5.91 2.76 7.96
N ASP A 191 5.88 3.37 6.77
CA ASP A 191 4.70 3.50 5.90
C ASP A 191 4.55 2.33 4.91
N ALA A 192 5.36 1.28 5.05
CA ALA A 192 5.44 0.12 4.15
C ALA A 192 5.96 0.41 2.74
N THR A 193 6.56 1.58 2.51
CA THR A 193 7.34 1.84 1.29
C THR A 193 8.58 0.97 1.27
N VAL A 194 8.90 0.44 0.09
CA VAL A 194 10.15 -0.29 -0.17
C VAL A 194 10.94 0.50 -1.20
N GLU A 195 12.20 0.78 -0.92
CA GLU A 195 13.08 1.53 -1.82
C GLU A 195 14.52 1.04 -1.73
N VAL A 196 15.25 1.21 -2.83
CA VAL A 196 16.69 0.97 -2.90
C VAL A 196 17.39 2.24 -2.42
N LEU A 197 18.28 2.09 -1.44
CA LEU A 197 19.04 3.21 -0.90
C LEU A 197 20.06 3.71 -1.93
N ALA A 198 20.18 5.02 -2.05
CA ALA A 198 21.22 5.62 -2.88
C ALA A 198 22.60 5.50 -2.21
N ASP A 199 23.66 5.48 -3.01
CA ASP A 199 25.06 5.33 -2.54
C ASP A 199 25.47 6.46 -1.56
N THR A 200 24.88 7.65 -1.69
CA THR A 200 25.08 8.80 -0.76
C THR A 200 23.91 8.98 0.21
N GLY A 201 23.10 7.93 0.38
CA GLY A 201 21.86 7.97 1.12
C GLY A 201 22.01 7.64 2.60
N LEU A 202 23.19 7.24 3.09
CA LEU A 202 23.45 7.08 4.53
C LEU A 202 24.08 8.35 5.08
N GLN A 203 23.71 8.70 6.31
CA GLN A 203 24.29 9.83 7.02
C GLN A 203 24.50 9.45 8.49
N LEU A 204 25.67 9.78 9.03
CA LEU A 204 25.88 9.84 10.48
C LEU A 204 25.49 11.22 10.99
N ALA A 205 24.45 11.30 11.82
CA ALA A 205 24.05 12.56 12.42
C ALA A 205 24.96 12.93 13.61
N GLU A 206 24.90 14.19 14.05
CA GLU A 206 25.70 14.71 15.17
C GLU A 206 25.43 13.98 16.50
N ASP A 207 24.26 13.36 16.64
CA ASP A 207 23.89 12.52 17.79
C ASP A 207 24.53 11.12 17.74
N GLY A 208 25.35 10.82 16.73
CA GLY A 208 25.98 9.54 16.50
C GLY A 208 25.02 8.48 15.93
N LEU A 209 23.79 8.84 15.58
CA LEU A 209 22.83 7.92 15.00
C LEU A 209 22.90 7.92 13.48
N LEU A 210 22.80 6.73 12.90
CA LEU A 210 22.67 6.56 11.46
C LEU A 210 21.28 7.02 11.03
N ARG A 211 21.20 7.66 9.87
CA ARG A 211 19.98 8.07 9.20
C ARG A 211 20.06 7.73 7.71
N ALA A 212 18.90 7.52 7.10
CA ALA A 212 18.78 7.28 5.67
C ALA A 212 18.08 8.46 4.99
N ILE A 213 18.64 8.96 3.89
CA ILE A 213 17.94 9.82 2.97
C ILE A 213 17.07 8.94 2.07
N THR A 214 15.77 9.11 2.24
CA THR A 214 14.71 8.30 1.63
C THR A 214 13.84 9.14 0.71
N LYS A 215 12.91 8.51 -0.01
CA LYS A 215 11.91 9.20 -0.85
C LYS A 215 12.56 10.12 -1.91
N TRP A 216 13.60 9.60 -2.57
CA TRP A 216 14.35 10.33 -3.60
C TRP A 216 14.98 11.63 -3.11
N GLY A 217 15.66 11.60 -1.96
CA GLY A 217 16.39 12.76 -1.46
C GLY A 217 15.57 13.72 -0.61
N ARG A 218 14.31 13.41 -0.34
CA ARG A 218 13.37 14.40 0.22
C ARG A 218 13.18 14.26 1.72
N GLN A 219 13.39 13.07 2.29
CA GLN A 219 13.06 12.80 3.68
C GLN A 219 14.17 12.03 4.38
N THR A 220 14.46 12.39 5.62
CA THR A 220 15.38 11.65 6.48
C THR A 220 14.62 10.65 7.33
N ALA A 221 14.98 9.38 7.25
CA ALA A 221 14.43 8.31 8.07
C ALA A 221 15.43 7.86 9.14
N THR A 222 14.95 7.67 10.37
CA THR A 222 15.74 7.05 11.45
C THR A 222 15.71 5.53 11.31
N PHE A 223 16.76 4.85 11.73
CA PHE A 223 16.72 3.38 11.80
C PHE A 223 16.06 2.93 13.09
N SER A 224 15.19 1.92 13.02
CA SER A 224 14.76 1.20 14.22
C SER A 224 15.98 0.62 14.95
N HIS A 225 15.88 0.41 16.26
CA HIS A 225 17.00 -0.09 17.08
C HIS A 225 17.63 -1.38 16.49
N GLN A 226 16.81 -2.30 16.00
CA GLN A 226 17.30 -3.55 15.41
C GLN A 226 18.06 -3.30 14.10
N THR A 227 17.53 -2.46 13.22
CA THR A 227 18.18 -2.13 11.94
C THR A 227 19.42 -1.28 12.11
N HIS A 228 19.45 -0.40 13.12
CA HIS A 228 20.60 0.44 13.44
C HIS A 228 21.78 -0.42 13.89
N ALA A 229 21.56 -1.36 14.83
CA ALA A 229 22.58 -2.31 15.26
C ALA A 229 23.12 -3.15 14.09
N MET A 230 22.24 -3.66 13.22
CA MET A 230 22.63 -4.47 12.07
C MET A 230 23.47 -3.69 11.04
N LEU A 231 23.16 -2.42 10.81
CA LEU A 231 23.97 -1.56 9.93
C LEU A 231 25.30 -1.16 10.59
N GLY A 232 25.30 -0.90 11.90
CA GLY A 232 26.50 -0.57 12.65
C GLY A 232 27.56 -1.68 12.61
N GLU A 233 27.15 -2.95 12.64
CA GLU A 233 28.06 -4.10 12.47
C GLU A 233 28.76 -4.16 11.09
N ARG A 234 28.27 -3.40 10.11
CA ARG A 234 28.81 -3.35 8.73
C ARG A 234 29.49 -2.02 8.41
N LEU A 235 29.63 -1.14 9.38
CA LEU A 235 30.33 0.12 9.21
C LEU A 235 31.84 -0.16 9.13
N GLU A 236 32.46 0.31 8.05
CA GLU A 236 33.90 0.28 7.82
C GLU A 236 34.43 1.71 7.83
N GLU A 237 35.68 1.91 8.26
CA GLU A 237 36.41 3.17 8.12
C GLU A 237 37.46 3.00 7.01
N ASP A 238 37.49 3.93 6.05
CA ASP A 238 38.53 4.02 5.03
C ASP A 238 39.09 5.44 4.92
N ASP A 239 40.01 5.67 3.99
CA ASP A 239 40.67 6.97 3.80
C ASP A 239 39.68 8.11 3.47
N SER A 240 38.45 7.79 3.07
CA SER A 240 37.37 8.76 2.78
C SER A 240 36.36 8.92 3.92
N GLY A 241 36.50 8.18 5.01
CA GLY A 241 35.66 8.27 6.20
C GLY A 241 34.91 6.97 6.50
N PHE A 242 33.70 7.10 7.03
CA PHE A 242 32.86 5.96 7.34
C PHE A 242 32.03 5.54 6.13
N ILE A 243 32.05 4.25 5.82
CA ILE A 243 31.32 3.65 4.71
C ILE A 243 30.59 2.37 5.14
N VAL A 244 29.60 1.96 4.35
CA VAL A 244 29.06 0.58 4.38
C VAL A 244 29.32 -0.05 3.03
N ARG A 245 29.94 -1.24 3.01
CA ARG A 245 30.23 -1.98 1.77
C ARG A 245 29.22 -3.09 1.55
N VAL A 246 28.64 -3.14 0.35
CA VAL A 246 27.71 -4.20 -0.07
C VAL A 246 28.14 -4.68 -1.46
N GLY A 247 28.75 -5.86 -1.50
CA GLY A 247 29.35 -6.39 -2.71
C GLY A 247 30.40 -5.44 -3.27
N ASN A 248 30.18 -4.93 -4.49
CA ASN A 248 31.08 -3.99 -5.15
C ASN A 248 30.76 -2.51 -4.90
N LYS A 249 29.63 -2.20 -4.23
CA LYS A 249 29.23 -0.83 -3.95
C LYS A 249 29.70 -0.37 -2.57
N LYS A 250 30.00 0.92 -2.50
CA LYS A 250 30.30 1.65 -1.26
C LYS A 250 29.18 2.67 -1.02
N TYR A 251 28.65 2.67 0.19
CA TYR A 251 27.67 3.65 0.64
C TYR A 251 28.37 4.59 1.62
N GLN A 252 28.55 5.86 1.22
CA GLN A 252 29.20 6.87 2.05
C GLN A 252 28.28 7.23 3.23
N VAL A 253 28.83 7.26 4.45
CA VAL A 253 28.07 7.54 5.68
C VAL A 253 28.51 8.86 6.32
N ALA A 254 29.81 9.11 6.37
CA ALA A 254 30.39 10.36 6.83
C ALA A 254 31.80 10.51 6.26
N ASP A 255 32.20 11.74 5.96
CA ASP A 255 33.54 12.02 5.44
C ASP A 255 34.60 11.88 6.53
N ALA A 256 35.83 11.52 6.16
CA ALA A 256 36.98 11.60 7.04
C ALA A 256 37.13 13.07 7.46
N GLY A 257 36.88 13.36 8.74
CA GLY A 257 36.75 14.73 9.22
C GLY A 257 37.94 15.63 8.87
N GLU A 258 37.62 16.91 8.59
CA GLU A 258 38.54 18.03 8.86
C GLU A 258 38.72 18.24 10.37
#